data_AF-A0A367IMF8-F1
#
_entry.id   AF-A0A367IMF8-F1
#
_cell.length_a   1.000
_cell.length_b   1.000
_cell.length_c   1.000
_cell.angle_alpha   90.00
_cell.angle_beta   90.00
_cell.angle_gamma   90.00
#
_symmetry.space_group_name_H-M   'P 1'
#
loop_
_entity.id
_entity.type
_entity.pdbx_description
1 polymer ?
#
loop_
_entity_poly.entity_id
_entity_poly.type
_entity_poly.pdbx_seq_one_letter_code
_entity_poly.pdbx_strand_id
1 'polypeptide(L)'
;SILKDRIKCVAMSNSVHTRDLIKNEGARAWLFSNGINWLVSQKEKGATITDPRFGCTCISSNLEIADFTLTECIDEIMDFIFIKMGDIEPKEVEETEVEEEDLQKELEEHLEINSVE
;
A
#
# COMPACT_ATOMS: atom_id res chain seq x y z
N SER A 1 -10.99 18.28 -15.17
CA SER A 1 -11.92 18.30 -14.02
C SER A 1 -11.28 19.18 -12.97
N ILE A 2 -11.98 20.23 -12.53
CA ILE A 2 -11.47 21.25 -11.60
C ILE A 2 -10.93 20.65 -10.29
N LEU A 3 -11.39 19.44 -9.91
CA LEU A 3 -10.92 18.74 -8.72
C LEU A 3 -9.49 18.18 -8.85
N LYS A 4 -9.08 17.71 -10.03
CA LYS A 4 -7.74 17.12 -10.22
C LYS A 4 -6.62 18.15 -10.10
N ASP A 5 -6.93 19.42 -10.40
CA ASP A 5 -5.97 20.51 -10.32
C ASP A 5 -5.78 21.00 -8.87
N ARG A 6 -6.68 20.61 -7.96
CA ARG A 6 -6.72 21.05 -6.56
C ARG A 6 -6.37 19.95 -5.56
N ILE A 7 -6.67 18.70 -5.88
CA ILE A 7 -6.36 17.55 -5.01
C ILE A 7 -5.04 16.94 -5.48
N LYS A 8 -4.03 16.90 -4.60
CA LYS A 8 -2.71 16.33 -4.90
C LYS A 8 -2.64 14.84 -4.62
N CYS A 9 -3.27 14.39 -3.54
CA CYS A 9 -3.30 12.99 -3.15
C CYS A 9 -4.51 12.68 -2.28
N VAL A 10 -4.73 11.38 -2.04
CA VAL A 10 -5.67 10.88 -1.03
C VAL A 10 -4.96 9.80 -0.22
N ALA A 11 -4.93 9.96 1.09
CA ALA A 11 -4.50 8.91 2.00
C ALA A 11 -5.72 8.37 2.76
N MET A 12 -5.82 7.05 2.83
CA MET A 12 -6.96 6.35 3.43
C MET A 12 -6.47 5.37 4.49
N SER A 13 -7.32 5.17 5.50
CA SER A 13 -7.15 4.16 6.54
C SER A 13 -8.31 3.19 6.47
N ASN A 14 -8.00 1.93 6.19
CA ASN A 14 -8.89 0.79 6.05
C ASN A 14 -10.15 1.07 5.21
N SER A 15 -9.98 1.81 4.10
CA SER A 15 -11.09 2.15 3.22
C SER A 15 -11.54 0.94 2.41
N VAL A 16 -12.86 0.74 2.30
CA VAL A 16 -13.51 -0.37 1.55
C VAL A 16 -14.01 0.04 0.16
N HIS A 17 -13.47 1.13 -0.38
CA HIS A 17 -13.79 1.58 -1.73
C HIS A 17 -13.44 0.52 -2.79
N THR A 18 -14.04 0.63 -3.97
CA THR A 18 -13.69 -0.22 -5.11
C THR A 18 -13.49 0.61 -6.37
N ARG A 19 -12.47 0.24 -7.14
CA ARG A 19 -12.11 0.80 -8.44
C ARG A 19 -13.27 0.72 -9.44
N ASP A 20 -14.09 -0.32 -9.36
CA ASP A 20 -15.17 -0.56 -10.32
C ASP A 20 -16.29 0.49 -10.25
N LEU A 21 -16.43 1.14 -9.09
CA LEU A 21 -17.38 2.26 -8.92
C LEU A 21 -16.87 3.57 -9.55
N ILE A 22 -15.59 3.64 -9.92
CA ILE A 22 -14.98 4.81 -10.56
C ILE A 22 -15.16 4.68 -12.08
N LYS A 23 -16.20 5.31 -12.61
CA LYS A 23 -16.55 5.19 -14.05
C LYS A 23 -15.55 5.89 -14.99
N ASN A 24 -14.87 6.94 -14.53
CA ASN A 24 -13.94 7.70 -15.35
C ASN A 24 -12.54 7.07 -15.33
N GLU A 25 -12.04 6.63 -16.48
CA GLU A 25 -10.72 6.02 -16.62
C GLU A 25 -9.60 6.93 -16.08
N GLY A 26 -9.63 8.21 -16.45
CA GLY A 26 -8.65 9.18 -15.94
C GLY A 26 -8.72 9.38 -14.44
N ALA A 27 -9.84 9.11 -13.78
CA ALA A 27 -9.94 9.14 -12.31
C ALA A 27 -9.36 7.86 -11.69
N ARG A 28 -9.51 6.70 -12.33
CA ARG A 28 -8.84 5.46 -11.91
C ARG A 28 -7.32 5.61 -12.00
N ALA A 29 -6.83 6.10 -13.14
CA ALA A 29 -5.39 6.33 -13.33
C ALA A 29 -4.85 7.35 -12.31
N TRP A 30 -5.61 8.41 -12.03
CA TRP A 30 -5.23 9.39 -11.02
C TRP A 30 -5.19 8.78 -9.60
N LEU A 31 -6.19 7.99 -9.23
CA LEU A 31 -6.23 7.32 -7.91
C LEU A 31 -5.07 6.33 -7.77
N PHE A 32 -4.72 5.61 -8.83
CA PHE A 32 -3.61 4.66 -8.83
C PHE A 32 -2.28 5.34 -8.48
N SER A 33 -2.02 6.53 -9.02
CA SER A 33 -0.75 7.23 -8.81
C SER A 33 -0.72 8.17 -7.59
N ASN A 34 -1.88 8.55 -7.06
CA ASN A 34 -2.02 9.59 -6.03
C ASN A 34 -2.79 9.13 -4.79
N GLY A 35 -3.24 7.88 -4.76
CA GLY A 35 -3.96 7.28 -3.64
C GLY A 35 -3.10 6.26 -2.89
N ILE A 36 -3.20 6.25 -1.57
CA ILE A 36 -2.76 5.13 -0.73
C ILE A 36 -3.90 4.69 0.20
N ASN A 37 -3.92 3.40 0.54
CA ASN A 37 -4.84 2.84 1.51
C ASN A 37 -4.08 1.93 2.48
N TRP A 38 -3.98 2.34 3.74
CA TRP A 38 -3.42 1.51 4.80
C TRP A 38 -4.46 0.49 5.23
N LEU A 39 -4.13 -0.80 5.18
CA LEU A 39 -5.05 -1.90 5.41
C LEU A 39 -4.60 -2.74 6.60
N VAL A 40 -5.59 -3.24 7.34
CA VAL A 40 -5.39 -4.34 8.29
C VAL A 40 -4.86 -5.55 7.53
N SER A 41 -3.68 -5.99 7.90
CA SER A 41 -2.98 -7.13 7.30
C SER A 41 -1.95 -7.65 8.29
N GLN A 42 -1.58 -8.92 8.15
CA GLN A 42 -0.54 -9.58 8.94
C GLN A 42 0.84 -9.54 8.25
N LYS A 43 0.94 -8.83 7.12
CA LYS A 43 2.24 -8.55 6.48
C LYS A 43 2.99 -7.50 7.28
N GLU A 44 4.31 -7.45 7.13
CA GLU A 44 5.15 -6.42 7.71
C GLU A 44 4.60 -5.00 7.47
N LYS A 45 4.70 -4.13 8.47
CA LYS A 45 4.21 -2.75 8.38
C LYS A 45 4.92 -2.03 7.24
N GLY A 46 4.17 -1.35 6.38
CA GLY A 46 4.75 -0.68 5.21
C GLY A 46 4.87 -1.57 3.97
N ALA A 47 4.72 -2.90 4.10
CA ALA A 47 4.72 -3.79 2.96
C ALA A 47 3.57 -3.47 1.99
N THR A 48 3.87 -3.45 0.70
CA THR A 48 2.85 -3.23 -0.34
C THR A 48 1.96 -4.46 -0.47
N ILE A 49 0.66 -4.23 -0.50
CA ILE A 49 -0.37 -5.24 -0.73
C ILE A 49 -0.90 -5.07 -2.15
N THR A 50 -0.68 -6.08 -2.99
CA THR A 50 -1.23 -6.10 -4.35
C THR A 50 -2.71 -6.52 -4.31
N ASP A 51 -3.60 -5.55 -4.34
CA ASP A 51 -5.04 -5.80 -4.49
C ASP A 51 -5.63 -4.90 -5.60
N PRO A 52 -5.93 -5.47 -6.79
CA PRO A 52 -6.40 -4.69 -7.94
C PRO A 52 -7.79 -4.08 -7.74
N ARG A 53 -8.53 -4.49 -6.70
CA ARG A 53 -9.91 -4.04 -6.45
C ARG A 53 -9.96 -2.59 -5.96
N PHE A 54 -8.95 -2.12 -5.24
CA PHE A 54 -8.94 -0.75 -4.71
C PHE A 54 -8.54 0.28 -5.77
N GLY A 55 -7.68 -0.09 -6.71
CA GLY A 55 -7.19 0.84 -7.74
C GLY A 55 -6.27 1.94 -7.20
N CYS A 56 -5.67 1.72 -6.03
CA CYS A 56 -4.59 2.50 -5.43
C CYS A 56 -3.58 1.55 -4.76
N THR A 57 -2.42 2.07 -4.38
CA THR A 57 -1.44 1.31 -3.60
C THR A 57 -2.02 1.01 -2.22
N CYS A 58 -2.04 -0.26 -1.85
CA CYS A 58 -2.44 -0.69 -0.51
C CYS A 58 -1.19 -1.00 0.31
N ILE A 59 -1.18 -0.58 1.58
CA ILE A 59 -0.02 -0.71 2.47
C ILE A 59 -0.46 -1.46 3.72
N SER A 60 0.32 -2.44 4.16
CA SER A 60 0.05 -3.17 5.40
C SER A 60 0.27 -2.28 6.62
N SER A 61 -0.71 -2.24 7.53
CA SER A 61 -0.53 -1.65 8.86
C SER A 61 0.11 -2.60 9.87
N ASN A 62 0.20 -3.90 9.58
CA ASN A 62 0.58 -4.95 10.55
C ASN A 62 -0.27 -4.94 11.83
N LEU A 63 -1.58 -4.68 11.68
CA LEU A 63 -2.54 -4.64 12.77
C LEU A 63 -3.62 -5.69 12.56
N GLU A 64 -4.29 -6.06 13.65
CA GLU A 64 -5.45 -6.94 13.63
C GLU A 64 -6.78 -6.19 13.53
N ILE A 65 -6.82 -4.93 14.02
CA ILE A 65 -8.04 -4.15 14.16
C ILE A 65 -7.90 -2.83 13.39
N ALA A 66 -8.91 -2.54 12.56
CA ALA A 66 -8.94 -1.39 11.68
C ALA A 66 -8.89 -0.04 12.40
N ASP A 67 -9.52 0.04 13.57
CA ASP A 67 -9.67 1.28 14.34
C ASP A 67 -8.32 1.89 14.74
N PHE A 68 -7.30 1.04 14.91
CA PHE A 68 -5.94 1.48 15.24
C PHE A 68 -5.11 1.87 14.01
N THR A 69 -5.56 1.58 12.79
CA THR A 69 -4.76 1.85 11.58
C THR A 69 -4.46 3.34 11.42
N LEU A 70 -5.44 4.21 11.67
CA LEU A 70 -5.21 5.64 11.57
C LEU A 70 -4.25 6.14 12.66
N THR A 71 -4.40 5.68 13.91
CA THR A 71 -3.57 6.17 15.03
C THR A 71 -2.14 5.67 14.94
N GLU A 72 -1.94 4.40 14.57
CA GLU A 72 -0.61 3.76 14.53
C GLU A 72 0.16 4.05 13.23
N CYS A 73 -0.51 4.50 12.18
CA CYS A 73 0.11 4.81 10.88
C CYS A 73 -0.01 6.28 10.49
N ILE A 74 -0.38 7.17 11.43
CA ILE A 74 -0.62 8.59 11.13
C ILE A 74 0.62 9.27 10.59
N ASP A 75 1.80 8.98 11.13
CA ASP A 75 3.04 9.63 10.74
C ASP A 75 3.40 9.27 9.30
N GLU A 76 3.30 8.00 8.92
CA GLU A 76 3.55 7.54 7.54
C GLU A 76 2.48 8.03 6.56
N ILE A 77 1.22 8.14 6.99
CA ILE A 77 0.14 8.75 6.22
C ILE A 77 0.46 10.23 5.94
N MET A 78 0.91 10.97 6.96
CA MET A 78 1.24 12.39 6.83
C MET A 78 2.51 12.59 5.99
N ASP A 79 3.52 11.73 6.15
CA ASP A 79 4.72 11.73 5.30
C ASP A 79 4.35 11.60 3.82
N PHE A 80 3.47 10.66 3.46
CA PHE A 80 2.97 10.54 2.09
C PHE A 80 2.30 11.82 1.58
N ILE A 81 1.49 12.46 2.42
CA ILE A 81 0.81 13.71 2.06
C ILE A 81 1.84 14.82 1.83
N PHE A 82 2.79 15.00 2.75
CA PHE A 82 3.81 16.04 2.66
C PHE A 82 4.74 15.84 1.46
N ILE A 83 5.12 14.59 1.14
CA ILE A 83 5.87 14.27 -0.08
C ILE A 83 5.08 14.67 -1.33
N LYS A 84 3.78 14.33 -1.39
CA LYS A 84 2.93 14.68 -2.54
C LYS A 84 2.65 16.17 -2.68
N MET A 85 2.72 16.91 -1.58
CA MET A 85 2.63 18.37 -1.56
C MET A 85 3.95 19.06 -1.93
N GLY A 86 5.07 18.35 -1.83
CA GLY A 86 6.41 18.90 -2.03
C GLY A 86 6.96 19.61 -0.78
N ASP A 87 6.40 19.30 0.40
CA ASP A 87 6.80 19.89 1.68
C ASP A 87 8.02 19.19 2.28
N ILE A 88 8.20 17.90 1.99
CA ILE A 88 9.36 17.09 2.40
C ILE A 88 9.86 16.22 1.23
N GLU A 89 11.13 15.84 1.28
CA GLU A 89 11.70 14.86 0.35
C GLU A 89 11.41 13.43 0.81
N PRO A 90 11.22 12.47 -0.13
CA PRO A 90 11.12 11.05 0.21
C PRO A 90 12.36 10.59 0.97
N LYS A 91 12.16 9.86 2.07
CA LYS A 91 13.25 9.17 2.75
C LYS A 91 13.80 8.09 1.80
N GLU A 92 15.11 8.08 1.58
CA GLU A 92 15.77 6.95 0.92
C GLU A 92 15.64 5.75 1.85
N VAL A 93 14.86 4.76 1.43
CA VAL A 93 14.81 3.47 2.11
C VAL A 93 15.99 2.69 1.56
N GLU A 94 17.00 2.41 2.40
CA GLU A 94 18.03 1.43 2.05
C GLU A 94 17.30 0.11 1.78
N GLU A 95 17.31 -0.34 0.53
CA GLU A 95 16.87 -1.69 0.20
C GLU A 95 17.78 -2.64 0.97
N THR A 96 17.27 -3.24 2.05
CA THR A 96 17.90 -4.43 2.61
C THR A 96 17.91 -5.47 1.49
N GLU A 97 19.09 -5.71 0.92
CA GLU A 97 19.33 -6.81 0.00
C GLU A 97 18.85 -8.10 0.68
N VAL A 98 17.70 -8.62 0.23
CA VAL A 98 17.28 -9.96 0.61
C VAL A 98 18.24 -10.89 -0.12
N GLU A 99 19.15 -11.54 0.62
CA GLU A 99 20.09 -12.50 0.03
C GLU A 99 19.28 -13.57 -0.72
N GLU A 100 19.65 -13.85 -1.98
CA GLU A 100 18.94 -14.82 -2.86
C GLU A 100 18.80 -16.22 -2.21
N GLU A 101 19.68 -16.56 -1.26
CA GLU A 101 19.63 -17.81 -0.50
C GLU A 101 18.40 -17.94 0.40
N ASP A 102 17.90 -16.84 0.97
CA ASP A 102 16.72 -16.87 1.86
C ASP A 102 15.43 -17.06 1.05
N LEU A 103 15.35 -16.47 -0.14
CA LEU A 103 14.25 -16.67 -1.09
C LEU A 103 14.20 -18.11 -1.63
N GLN A 104 15.36 -18.73 -1.85
CA GLN A 104 15.43 -20.12 -2.30
C GLN A 104 14.96 -21.11 -1.22
N LYS A 105 15.34 -20.89 0.05
CA LYS A 105 14.86 -21.71 1.17
C LYS A 105 13.35 -21.63 1.38
N GLU A 106 12.79 -20.42 1.34
CA GLU A 106 11.34 -20.24 1.49
C GLU A 106 10.59 -20.95 0.35
N LEU A 107 11.11 -20.89 -0.87
CA LEU A 107 10.53 -21.57 -2.03
C LEU A 107 10.61 -23.10 -1.91
N GLU A 108 11.72 -23.64 -1.39
CA GLU A 108 11.88 -25.08 -1.12
C GLU A 108 10.89 -25.57 -0.06
N GLU A 109 10.76 -24.86 1.07
CA GLU A 109 9.81 -25.22 2.13
C GLU A 109 8.35 -25.24 1.64
N HIS A 110 7.98 -24.32 0.74
CA HIS A 110 6.63 -24.29 0.16
C HIS A 110 6.39 -25.37 -0.91
N LEU A 111 7.42 -25.85 -1.59
CA LEU A 111 7.32 -26.90 -2.61
C LEU A 111 7.20 -28.31 -1.99
N GLU A 112 7.83 -28.54 -0.85
CA GLU A 112 7.78 -29.84 -0.16
C GLU A 112 6.36 -30.23 0.28
N ILE A 113 5.50 -29.26 0.63
CA ILE A 113 4.12 -29.51 1.08
C ILE A 113 3.22 -30.07 -0.05
N ASN A 114 3.54 -29.83 -1.32
CA ASN A 114 2.73 -30.29 -2.47
C ASN A 114 3.15 -31.66 -3.04
N SER A 115 4.15 -32.32 -2.44
CA SER A 115 4.77 -33.54 -3.00
C SER A 115 4.51 -34.83 -2.21
N VAL A 116 3.54 -34.83 -1.29
CA VAL A 116 3.12 -36.05 -0.59
C VAL A 116 1.96 -36.71 -1.36
N GLU A 117 2.28 -37.78 -2.09
CA GLU A 117 1.31 -38.81 -2.54
C GLU A 117 0.70 -39.57 -1.35
#